data_AF-F0JD03-F1
#
_entry.id   AF-F0JD03-F1
#
_cell.length_a   1.000
_cell.length_b   1.000
_cell.length_c   1.000
_cell.angle_alpha   90.00
_cell.angle_beta   90.00
_cell.angle_gamma   90.00
#
_symmetry.space_group_name_H-M   'P 1'
#
loop_
_entity.id
_entity.type
_entity.pdbx_description
1 polymer ?
#
loop_
_entity_poly.entity_id
_entity_poly.type
_entity_poly.pdbx_seq_one_letter_code
_entity_poly.pdbx_strand_id
1 'polypeptide(L)'
;MAGKEVAKTYVTAARFDRNRLKNDEALREKAEGVQRHLEEIALDVGLDPSRNVIRAEVGDEVRIGISEDMDEYYREAPGSWRFY
;
A
#
# COMPACT_ATOMS: atom_id res chain seq x y z
N MET A 1 30.09 2.22 10.93
CA MET A 1 29.54 1.26 9.96
C MET A 1 28.12 1.70 9.65
N ALA A 2 27.94 2.58 8.66
CA ALA A 2 26.60 2.98 8.24
C ALA A 2 26.02 1.80 7.44
N GLY A 3 25.05 1.09 8.04
CA GLY A 3 24.32 0.03 7.34
C GLY A 3 23.68 0.63 6.10
N LYS A 4 23.97 0.05 4.94
CA LYS A 4 23.27 0.39 3.69
C LYS A 4 21.79 0.11 3.93
N GLU A 5 20.99 1.17 3.99
CA GLU A 5 19.54 1.07 3.93
C GLU A 5 19.20 0.40 2.60
N VAL A 6 18.79 -0.87 2.66
CA VAL A 6 18.34 -1.62 1.49
C VAL A 6 17.07 -0.91 1.05
N ALA A 7 17.01 -0.43 -0.20
CA ALA A 7 15.80 0.19 -0.72
C ALA A 7 14.63 -0.77 -0.51
N LYS A 8 13.68 -0.40 0.35
CA LYS A 8 12.52 -1.25 0.64
C LYS A 8 11.75 -1.46 -0.66
N THR A 9 11.61 -2.72 -1.06
CA THR A 9 10.74 -3.11 -2.16
C THR A 9 9.30 -3.06 -1.65
N TYR A 10 8.40 -2.44 -2.43
CA TYR A 10 6.98 -2.34 -2.09
C TYR A 10 6.15 -3.20 -3.05
N VAL A 11 5.19 -3.93 -2.51
CA VAL A 11 4.19 -4.69 -3.26
C VAL A 11 3.04 -3.74 -3.60
N THR A 12 2.63 -3.69 -4.87
CA THR A 12 1.52 -2.81 -5.28
C THR A 12 0.18 -3.39 -4.84
N ALA A 13 -0.49 -2.71 -3.91
CA ALA A 13 -1.83 -3.09 -3.41
C ALA A 13 -2.97 -2.46 -4.24
N ALA A 14 -2.77 -1.25 -4.77
CA ALA A 14 -3.76 -0.58 -5.62
C ALA A 14 -3.11 0.28 -6.71
N ARG A 15 -3.83 0.46 -7.82
CA ARG A 15 -3.43 1.29 -8.96
C ARG A 15 -4.57 2.20 -9.40
N PHE A 16 -4.23 3.42 -9.76
CA PHE A 16 -5.15 4.44 -10.26
C PHE A 16 -4.55 5.12 -11.48
N ASP A 17 -5.36 5.46 -12.46
CA ASP A 17 -4.94 6.32 -13.57
C ASP A 17 -4.70 7.74 -13.03
N ARG A 18 -3.52 8.30 -13.29
CA ARG A 18 -3.09 9.61 -12.76
C ARG A 18 -3.93 10.75 -13.31
N ASN A 19 -4.25 10.73 -14.60
CA ASN A 19 -5.02 11.79 -15.23
C ASN A 19 -6.45 11.81 -14.70
N ARG A 20 -7.05 10.64 -14.51
CA ARG A 20 -8.38 10.51 -13.89
C ARG A 20 -8.33 10.95 -12.43
N LEU A 21 -7.34 10.51 -11.66
CA LEU A 21 -7.22 10.88 -10.24
C LEU A 21 -7.09 12.39 -10.02
N LYS A 22 -6.49 13.10 -10.97
CA LYS A 22 -6.40 14.56 -10.96
C LYS A 22 -7.76 15.23 -11.20
N ASN A 23 -8.58 14.68 -12.09
CA ASN A 23 -9.80 15.32 -12.59
C ASN A 23 -11.11 14.77 -11.99
N ASP A 24 -11.05 13.65 -11.27
CA ASP A 24 -12.20 12.95 -10.67
C ASP A 24 -12.05 12.94 -9.15
N GLU A 25 -12.88 13.73 -8.47
CA GLU A 25 -12.89 13.88 -7.02
C GLU A 25 -13.26 12.57 -6.31
N ALA A 26 -14.25 11.84 -6.82
CA ALA A 26 -14.67 10.56 -6.23
C ALA A 26 -13.55 9.51 -6.33
N LEU A 27 -12.79 9.52 -7.42
CA LEU A 27 -11.63 8.65 -7.55
C LEU A 27 -10.51 9.03 -6.58
N ARG A 28 -10.33 10.32 -6.31
CA ARG A 28 -9.35 10.82 -5.33
C ARG A 28 -9.71 10.40 -3.91
N GLU A 29 -10.96 10.60 -3.50
CA GLU A 29 -11.48 10.14 -2.21
C GLU A 29 -11.32 8.63 -2.06
N LYS A 30 -11.57 7.86 -3.13
CA LYS A 30 -11.35 6.41 -3.12
C LYS A 30 -9.88 6.06 -2.91
N ALA A 31 -8.95 6.72 -3.59
CA ALA A 31 -7.52 6.47 -3.42
C ALA A 31 -7.04 6.83 -2.01
N GLU A 32 -7.51 7.94 -1.47
CA GLU A 32 -7.24 8.35 -0.08
C GLU A 32 -7.82 7.35 0.92
N GLY A 33 -9.04 6.87 0.67
CA GLY A 33 -9.68 5.84 1.49
C GLY A 33 -8.91 4.52 1.51
N VAL A 34 -8.39 4.08 0.35
CA VAL A 34 -7.54 2.89 0.27
C VAL A 34 -6.23 3.09 1.02
N GLN A 35 -5.57 4.23 0.83
CA GLN A 35 -4.32 4.51 1.54
C GLN A 35 -4.54 4.52 3.06
N ARG A 36 -5.54 5.25 3.54
CA ARG A 36 -5.88 5.32 4.97
C ARG A 36 -6.19 3.94 5.55
N HIS A 37 -6.95 3.12 4.83
CA HIS A 37 -7.28 1.77 5.30
C HIS A 37 -6.03 0.89 5.46
N LEU A 38 -5.08 0.99 4.53
CA LEU A 38 -3.80 0.28 4.66
C LEU A 38 -2.97 0.83 5.83
N GLU A 39 -2.98 2.14 6.04
CA GLU A 39 -2.30 2.75 7.19
C GLU A 39 -2.91 2.30 8.52
N GLU A 40 -4.24 2.17 8.61
CA GLU A 40 -4.94 1.61 9.77
C GLU A 40 -4.54 0.16 10.02
N ILE A 41 -4.48 -0.68 8.97
CA ILE A 41 -4.05 -2.08 9.11
C ILE A 41 -2.60 -2.15 9.58
N ALA A 42 -1.72 -1.27 9.09
CA ALA A 42 -0.34 -1.22 9.56
C ALA A 42 -0.29 -0.95 11.08
N LEU A 43 -1.12 -0.03 11.58
CA LEU A 43 -1.24 0.23 13.02
C LEU A 43 -1.77 -0.99 13.79
N ASP A 44 -2.81 -1.65 13.27
CA ASP A 44 -3.44 -2.81 13.91
C ASP A 44 -2.44 -3.96 14.13
N VAL A 45 -1.46 -4.09 13.24
CA VAL A 45 -0.43 -5.14 13.31
C VAL A 45 0.87 -4.67 13.97
N GLY A 46 0.90 -3.46 14.53
CA GLY A 46 2.05 -2.90 15.24
C GLY A 46 3.17 -2.39 14.32
N LEU A 47 2.87 -2.11 13.06
CA LEU A 47 3.79 -1.52 12.08
C LEU A 47 3.62 -0.01 11.97
N ASP A 48 4.70 0.71 11.63
CA ASP A 48 4.67 2.15 11.34
C ASP A 48 4.10 2.41 9.94
N PRO A 49 2.94 3.09 9.79
CA PRO A 49 2.33 3.31 8.48
C PRO A 49 3.23 4.04 7.50
N SER A 50 4.00 5.03 7.97
CA SER A 50 4.89 5.84 7.12
C SER A 50 6.02 5.04 6.48
N ARG A 51 6.31 3.86 7.04
CA ARG A 51 7.36 2.94 6.57
C ARG A 51 6.80 1.71 5.84
N ASN A 52 5.49 1.49 5.91
CA ASN A 52 4.84 0.29 5.44
C ASN A 52 3.73 0.54 4.42
N VAL A 53 3.31 1.79 4.22
CA VAL A 53 2.39 2.21 3.15
C VAL A 53 3.02 3.35 2.38
N ILE A 54 3.02 3.27 1.05
CA ILE A 54 3.57 4.30 0.18
C ILE A 54 2.61 4.61 -0.96
N ARG A 55 2.58 5.87 -1.37
CA ARG A 55 1.97 6.30 -2.62
C ARG A 55 3.06 6.79 -3.57
N ALA A 56 3.11 6.20 -4.76
CA ALA A 56 4.12 6.52 -5.77
C ALA A 56 3.47 6.81 -7.12
N GLU A 57 4.00 7.81 -7.80
CA GLU A 57 3.64 8.17 -9.17
C GLU A 57 4.57 7.44 -10.14
N VAL A 58 4.02 6.54 -10.98
CA VAL A 58 4.79 5.75 -11.95
C VAL A 58 4.14 5.86 -13.33
N GLY A 59 4.78 6.55 -14.28
CA GLY A 59 4.23 6.72 -15.63
C GLY A 59 2.91 7.49 -15.66
N ASP A 60 1.85 6.86 -16.15
CA ASP A 60 0.46 7.34 -16.13
C ASP A 60 -0.34 6.81 -14.93
N GLU A 61 0.30 6.09 -14.02
CA GLU A 61 -0.32 5.51 -12.84
C GLU A 61 0.08 6.24 -11.55
N VAL A 62 -0.82 6.16 -10.57
CA VAL A 62 -0.57 6.36 -9.13
C VAL A 62 -0.77 5.00 -8.47
N ARG A 63 0.26 4.53 -7.78
CA ARG A 63 0.27 3.23 -7.09
C ARG A 63 0.28 3.45 -5.59
N ILE A 64 -0.51 2.67 -4.88
CA ILE A 64 -0.41 2.52 -3.43
C ILE A 64 0.24 1.17 -3.17
N GLY A 65 1.37 1.18 -2.49
CA GLY A 65 2.17 0.01 -2.17
C GLY A 65 2.24 -0.26 -0.68
N ILE A 66 2.40 -1.52 -0.32
CA ILE A 66 2.66 -1.98 1.04
C ILE A 66 4.06 -2.61 1.13
N SER A 67 4.68 -2.59 2.31
CA SER A 67 5.95 -3.27 2.53
C SER A 67 5.81 -4.79 2.42
N GLU A 68 6.93 -5.49 2.24
CA GLU A 68 6.97 -6.95 2.29
C GLU A 68 6.49 -7.50 3.64
N ASP A 69 6.86 -6.87 4.76
CA ASP A 69 6.40 -7.25 6.10
C ASP A 69 4.86 -7.23 6.21
N MET A 70 4.23 -6.21 5.60
CA MET A 70 2.78 -6.07 5.58
C MET A 70 2.12 -7.04 4.59
N ASP A 71 2.74 -7.32 3.44
CA ASP A 71 2.30 -8.35 2.49
C ASP A 71 2.34 -9.76 3.11
N GLU A 72 3.38 -10.08 3.87
CA GLU A 72 3.51 -11.33 4.62
C GLU A 72 2.37 -11.47 5.63
N TYR A 73 2.06 -10.42 6.40
CA TYR A 73 0.89 -10.43 7.28
C TYR A 73 -0.41 -10.74 6.52
N TYR A 74 -0.65 -10.14 5.35
CA TYR A 74 -1.85 -10.45 4.56
C TYR A 74 -1.90 -11.90 4.06
N ARG A 75 -0.75 -12.50 3.76
CA ARG A 75 -0.66 -13.90 3.32
C ARG A 75 -0.81 -14.89 4.45
N GLU A 76 -0.33 -14.55 5.65
CA GLU A 76 -0.30 -15.42 6.82
C GLU A 76 -1.49 -15.21 7.77
N ALA A 77 -2.20 -14.08 7.69
CA ALA A 77 -3.38 -13.82 8.51
C ALA A 77 -4.44 -14.90 8.27
N PRO A 78 -5.00 -15.52 9.34
CA PRO A 78 -5.97 -16.60 9.24
C PRO A 78 -7.26 -16.08 8.62
N GLY A 79 -7.41 -16.32 7.32
CA GLY A 79 -8.44 -15.71 6.49
C GLY A 79 -8.20 -15.87 4.99
N SER A 80 -7.04 -16.41 4.56
CA SER A 80 -6.88 -16.94 3.20
C SER A 80 -7.96 -17.98 2.97
N TRP A 81 -9.02 -17.60 2.24
CA TRP A 81 -10.06 -18.49 1.77
C TRP A 81 -9.40 -19.52 0.85
N ARG A 82 -8.90 -20.60 1.45
CA ARG A 82 -8.60 -21.84 0.74
C ARG A 82 -9.95 -22.48 0.43
N PHE A 83 -10.58 -22.07 -0.67
CA PHE A 83 -11.57 -22.93 -1.30
C PHE A 83 -10.82 -24.16 -1.80
N TYR A 84 -11.08 -25.30 -1.17
CA TYR A 84 -10.75 -26.63 -1.68
C TYR A 84 -11.88 -27.07 -2.63
#